data_AF-A0A4R1QY13-F1
#
_entry.id   AF-A0A4R1QY13-F1
#
_cell.length_a   1.000
_cell.length_b   1.000
_cell.length_c   1.000
_cell.angle_alpha   90.00
_cell.angle_beta   90.00
_cell.angle_gamma   90.00
#
_symmetry.space_group_name_H-M   'P 1'
#
loop_
_entity.id
_entity.type
_entity.pdbx_description
1 polymer ?
#
loop_
_entity_poly.entity_id
_entity_poly.type
_entity_poly.pdbx_seq_one_letter_code
_entity_poly.pdbx_strand_id
1 'polypeptide(L)'
;MKFITEQDLRNRYRAEPFTSYTPEPGTRLTPGARQFLTDRGIRLEADGPKKPAAHPADPIEKPVAQSAENSDAPKADWQLDLKELQAEFLQAGLDLMDRDVLAAGQVFDLERRLARLAGEEPVEQAEWLALCPRCTGIGPENCGQWMEDCFEVTGFHAQTPGGKTLVRLHLLRCGLRRLEAHLPEEKKLPAHCIINRLSQMICHSFGGTVCQKK
;
A
#
# COMPACT_ATOMS: atom_id res chain seq x y z
N MET A 1 -15.28 5.29 39.48
CA MET A 1 -15.07 6.01 38.21
C MET A 1 -15.00 4.98 37.10
N LYS A 2 -15.79 5.12 36.03
CA LYS A 2 -15.78 4.16 34.91
C LYS A 2 -14.76 4.61 33.87
N PHE A 3 -13.94 3.67 33.41
CA PHE A 3 -12.98 3.90 32.35
C PHE A 3 -13.51 3.36 31.04
N ILE A 4 -13.39 4.16 29.99
CA ILE A 4 -13.72 3.74 28.63
C ILE A 4 -12.41 3.30 27.98
N THR A 5 -12.36 2.03 27.63
CA THR A 5 -11.18 1.42 27.02
C THR A 5 -11.25 1.48 25.51
N GLU A 6 -10.12 1.24 24.85
CA GLU A 6 -10.07 1.11 23.40
C GLU A 6 -11.02 0.01 22.89
N GLN A 7 -11.12 -1.12 23.61
CA GLN A 7 -11.95 -2.23 23.19
C GLN A 7 -13.44 -1.86 23.20
N ASP A 8 -13.87 -1.01 24.14
CA ASP A 8 -15.25 -0.51 24.20
C ASP A 8 -15.58 0.34 22.97
N LEU A 9 -14.65 1.20 22.55
CA LEU A 9 -14.81 2.03 21.35
C LEU A 9 -14.75 1.21 20.06
N ARG A 10 -13.86 0.20 19.98
CA ARG A 10 -13.79 -0.74 18.86
C ARG A 10 -15.10 -1.51 18.68
N ASN A 11 -15.69 -1.99 19.78
CA ASN A 11 -16.95 -2.73 19.74
C ASN A 11 -18.10 -1.83 19.26
N ARG A 12 -18.19 -0.59 19.76
CA ARG A 12 -19.18 0.39 19.29
C ARG A 12 -18.99 0.74 17.81
N TYR A 13 -17.75 0.98 17.38
CA TYR A 13 -17.46 1.37 15.99
C TYR A 13 -17.72 0.24 14.98
N ARG A 14 -17.57 -1.03 15.41
CA ARG A 14 -17.94 -2.20 14.59
C ARG A 14 -19.45 -2.38 14.44
N ALA A 15 -20.21 -2.04 15.49
CA ALA A 15 -21.66 -2.10 15.45
C ALA A 15 -22.23 -0.98 14.56
N GLU A 16 -21.73 0.24 14.73
CA GLU A 16 -22.13 1.41 13.95
C GLU A 16 -20.94 2.38 13.85
N PRO A 17 -20.41 2.67 12.65
CA PRO A 17 -19.36 3.66 12.47
C PRO A 17 -19.84 5.06 12.88
N PHE A 18 -19.03 5.78 13.65
CA PHE A 18 -19.34 7.14 14.10
C PHE A 18 -18.16 8.09 13.87
N THR A 19 -18.47 9.37 13.62
CA THR A 19 -17.49 10.43 13.36
C THR A 19 -17.28 11.36 14.55
N SER A 20 -18.13 11.26 15.58
CA SER A 20 -17.99 11.97 16.84
C SER A 20 -18.26 11.06 18.03
N TYR A 21 -17.61 11.34 19.15
CA TYR A 21 -17.74 10.58 20.39
C TYR A 21 -17.90 11.54 21.58
N THR A 22 -19.00 11.40 22.30
CA THR A 22 -19.28 12.15 23.52
C THR A 22 -19.16 11.19 24.72
N PRO A 23 -18.17 11.39 25.62
CA PRO A 23 -18.05 10.56 26.81
C PRO A 23 -19.20 10.85 27.78
N GLU A 24 -19.75 9.79 28.40
CA GLU A 24 -20.78 9.95 29.42
C GLU A 24 -20.22 10.73 30.64
N PRO A 25 -21.02 11.60 31.29
CA PRO A 25 -20.59 12.34 32.47
C PRO A 25 -20.05 11.42 33.57
N GLY A 26 -18.84 11.71 34.06
CA GLY A 26 -18.17 10.88 35.07
C GLY A 26 -17.38 9.67 34.53
N THR A 27 -17.24 9.56 33.21
CA THR A 27 -16.35 8.58 32.57
C THR A 27 -15.01 9.18 32.17
N ARG A 28 -13.94 8.38 32.19
CA ARG A 28 -12.60 8.77 31.73
C ARG A 28 -12.12 7.84 30.63
N LEU A 29 -11.58 8.39 29.55
CA LEU A 29 -10.94 7.59 28.51
C LEU A 29 -9.56 7.15 28.96
N THR A 30 -9.23 5.88 28.73
CA THR A 30 -7.85 5.39 28.84
C THR A 30 -6.98 5.99 27.72
N PRO A 31 -5.63 5.98 27.86
CA PRO A 31 -4.73 6.41 26.78
C PRO A 31 -5.00 5.68 25.46
N GLY A 32 -5.23 4.36 25.50
CA GLY A 32 -5.58 3.58 24.31
C GLY A 32 -6.91 3.99 23.66
N ALA A 33 -7.92 4.34 24.47
CA ALA A 33 -9.19 4.83 23.95
C ALA A 33 -9.04 6.19 23.23
N ARG A 34 -8.20 7.08 23.78
CA ARG A 34 -7.89 8.37 23.12
C ARG A 34 -7.14 8.16 21.81
N GLN A 35 -6.13 7.28 21.82
CA GLN A 35 -5.37 6.95 20.63
C GLN A 35 -6.27 6.41 19.51
N PHE A 36 -7.19 5.51 19.85
CA PHE A 36 -8.15 4.96 18.89
C PHE A 36 -9.05 6.02 18.23
N LEU A 37 -9.52 7.01 19.01
CA LEU A 37 -10.31 8.12 18.44
C LEU A 37 -9.46 8.98 17.50
N THR A 38 -8.22 9.27 17.87
CA THR A 38 -7.27 10.04 17.04
C THR A 38 -6.95 9.30 15.73
N ASP A 39 -6.60 8.01 15.80
CA ASP A 39 -6.22 7.19 14.63
C ASP A 39 -7.37 7.06 13.61
N ARG A 40 -8.62 7.14 14.08
CA ARG A 40 -9.82 7.04 13.25
C ARG A 40 -10.39 8.40 12.84
N GLY A 41 -9.79 9.52 13.26
CA GLY A 41 -10.28 10.86 12.99
C GLY A 41 -11.63 11.17 13.64
N ILE A 42 -11.97 10.51 14.74
CA ILE A 42 -13.25 10.66 15.44
C ILE A 42 -13.16 11.85 16.39
N ARG A 43 -14.06 12.83 16.23
CA ARG A 43 -14.06 14.06 17.04
C ARG A 43 -14.53 13.76 18.46
N LEU A 44 -13.67 14.02 19.45
CA LEU A 44 -14.04 13.97 20.85
C LEU A 44 -14.76 15.28 21.21
N GLU A 45 -16.08 15.22 21.38
CA GLU A 45 -16.84 16.36 21.87
C GLU A 45 -16.68 16.41 23.38
N ALA A 46 -15.74 17.25 23.84
CA ALA A 46 -15.52 17.47 25.26
C ALA A 46 -16.73 18.17 25.88
N ASP A 47 -17.21 17.58 26.96
CA ASP A 47 -18.24 18.13 27.83
C ASP A 47 -17.76 19.50 28.35
N GLY A 48 -18.35 20.57 27.82
CA GLY A 48 -18.14 21.94 28.27
C GLY A 48 -19.49 22.59 28.51
N PRO A 49 -19.80 23.07 29.72
CA PRO A 49 -21.06 23.77 29.95
C PRO A 49 -21.02 25.12 29.21
N LYS A 50 -22.00 25.35 28.33
CA LYS A 50 -22.24 26.68 27.76
C LYS A 50 -22.85 27.60 28.80
N LYS A 51 -22.23 28.76 29.06
CA LYS A 51 -22.93 30.03 29.34
C LYS A 51 -22.03 31.25 29.02
N PRO A 52 -22.60 32.37 28.53
CA PRO A 52 -21.86 33.57 28.12
C PRO A 52 -21.85 34.67 29.20
N ALA A 53 -20.81 35.51 29.27
CA ALA A 53 -20.86 36.98 29.43
C ALA A 53 -19.51 37.64 29.82
N ALA A 54 -19.20 38.74 29.12
CA ALA A 54 -18.55 40.00 29.53
C ALA A 54 -17.04 40.11 29.91
N HIS A 55 -16.39 41.09 29.26
CA HIS A 55 -15.01 41.64 29.28
C HIS A 55 -14.56 42.29 30.62
N PRO A 56 -13.33 42.89 30.83
CA PRO A 56 -12.24 43.29 29.89
C PRO A 56 -10.73 43.15 30.35
N ALA A 57 -9.82 43.46 29.40
CA ALA A 57 -8.46 44.07 29.50
C ALA A 57 -7.16 43.21 29.68
N ASP A 58 -6.44 43.03 28.55
CA ASP A 58 -4.99 43.16 28.19
C ASP A 58 -3.83 42.75 29.15
N PRO A 59 -2.56 42.52 28.68
CA PRO A 59 -2.02 42.53 27.30
C PRO A 59 -1.06 41.34 26.92
N ILE A 60 -0.83 41.15 25.60
CA ILE A 60 0.37 40.55 24.92
C ILE A 60 0.62 39.05 25.21
N GLU A 61 0.61 38.11 24.25
CA GLU A 61 1.65 37.86 23.23
C GLU A 61 1.18 36.68 22.33
N LYS A 62 1.41 36.75 21.01
CA LYS A 62 1.27 35.58 20.10
C LYS A 62 2.43 34.61 20.35
N PRO A 63 2.22 33.29 20.22
CA PRO A 63 2.71 32.66 19.00
C PRO A 63 1.70 31.71 18.35
N VAL A 64 1.52 31.95 17.05
CA VAL A 64 1.26 31.01 15.96
C VAL A 64 1.10 29.54 16.40
N ALA A 65 -0.14 29.05 16.46
CA ALA A 65 -0.44 27.63 16.36
C ALA A 65 -1.07 27.41 14.98
N GLN A 66 -0.21 26.88 14.11
CA GLN A 66 -0.47 26.40 12.76
C GLN A 66 -1.87 25.82 12.64
N SER A 67 -2.68 26.45 11.79
CA SER A 67 -3.71 25.73 11.05
C SER A 67 -3.05 24.46 10.52
N ALA A 68 -3.43 23.30 11.06
CA ALA A 68 -3.14 22.03 10.43
C ALA A 68 -3.72 22.15 9.02
N GLU A 69 -2.84 22.42 8.08
CA GLU A 69 -3.11 22.35 6.67
C GLU A 69 -3.72 20.97 6.47
N ASN A 70 -5.01 20.93 6.14
CA ASN A 70 -5.49 19.89 5.26
C ASN A 70 -4.61 20.03 4.01
N SER A 71 -3.53 19.27 3.96
CA SER A 71 -2.79 19.07 2.73
C SER A 71 -3.65 18.19 1.83
N ASP A 72 -4.70 18.79 1.27
CA ASP A 72 -5.19 18.46 -0.06
C ASP A 72 -4.11 18.88 -1.10
N ALA A 73 -2.86 18.48 -0.85
CA ALA A 73 -1.85 18.47 -1.88
C ALA A 73 -2.38 17.48 -2.94
N PRO A 74 -2.43 17.86 -4.22
CA PRO A 74 -2.80 16.94 -5.28
C PRO A 74 -1.87 15.73 -5.14
N LYS A 75 -2.43 14.55 -4.87
CA LYS A 75 -1.64 13.32 -4.91
C LYS A 75 -1.02 13.27 -6.29
N ALA A 76 0.30 13.20 -6.35
CA ALA A 76 1.02 13.11 -7.61
C ALA A 76 0.37 11.99 -8.45
N ASP A 77 0.15 12.22 -9.75
CA ASP A 77 -0.69 11.36 -10.59
C ASP A 77 -0.34 9.86 -10.47
N TRP A 78 0.96 9.54 -10.31
CA TRP A 78 1.46 8.18 -10.11
C TRP A 78 0.94 7.48 -8.83
N GLN A 79 0.54 8.22 -7.79
CA GLN A 79 -0.01 7.64 -6.57
C GLN A 79 -1.41 7.08 -6.77
N LEU A 80 -2.20 7.65 -7.69
CA LEU A 80 -3.50 7.12 -8.05
C LEU A 80 -3.31 5.85 -8.89
N ASP A 81 -2.42 5.90 -9.89
CA ASP A 81 -2.05 4.74 -10.71
C ASP A 81 -1.49 3.60 -9.84
N LEU A 82 -0.68 3.92 -8.82
CA LEU A 82 -0.19 2.94 -7.86
C LEU A 82 -1.34 2.23 -7.14
N LYS A 83 -2.35 2.96 -6.69
CA LYS A 83 -3.51 2.39 -5.98
C LYS A 83 -4.37 1.51 -6.87
N GLU A 84 -4.58 1.93 -8.11
CA GLU A 84 -5.25 1.10 -9.12
C GLU A 84 -4.46 -0.19 -9.33
N LEU A 85 -3.16 -0.09 -9.55
CA LEU A 85 -2.31 -1.25 -9.75
C LEU A 85 -2.27 -2.17 -8.53
N GLN A 86 -2.27 -1.64 -7.30
CA GLN A 86 -2.41 -2.45 -6.09
C GLN A 86 -3.71 -3.26 -6.09
N ALA A 87 -4.84 -2.65 -6.49
CA ALA A 87 -6.11 -3.36 -6.62
C ALA A 87 -6.03 -4.45 -7.71
N GLU A 88 -5.35 -4.19 -8.83
CA GLU A 88 -5.12 -5.20 -9.87
C GLU A 88 -4.27 -6.37 -9.36
N PHE A 89 -3.24 -6.12 -8.55
CA PHE A 89 -2.45 -7.17 -7.90
C PHE A 89 -3.33 -8.02 -6.96
N LEU A 90 -4.16 -7.39 -6.14
CA LEU A 90 -5.09 -8.11 -5.25
C LEU A 90 -6.07 -8.97 -6.05
N GLN A 91 -6.64 -8.42 -7.13
CA GLN A 91 -7.54 -9.15 -8.02
C GLN A 91 -6.84 -10.34 -8.68
N ALA A 92 -5.61 -10.14 -9.18
CA ALA A 92 -4.82 -11.22 -9.77
C ALA A 92 -4.50 -12.31 -8.72
N GLY A 93 -4.15 -11.93 -7.50
CA GLY A 93 -3.95 -12.88 -6.41
C GLY A 93 -5.19 -13.74 -6.15
N LEU A 94 -6.38 -13.11 -6.09
CA LEU A 94 -7.66 -13.82 -5.93
C LEU A 94 -7.95 -14.78 -7.10
N ASP A 95 -7.75 -14.33 -8.34
CA ASP A 95 -7.96 -15.14 -9.54
C ASP A 95 -7.05 -16.38 -9.60
N LEU A 96 -5.86 -16.29 -9.00
CA LEU A 96 -4.87 -17.36 -8.96
C LEU A 96 -5.09 -18.33 -7.80
N MET A 97 -5.83 -17.97 -6.75
CA MET A 97 -6.03 -18.83 -5.58
C MET A 97 -6.59 -20.21 -5.94
N ASP A 98 -7.50 -20.29 -6.92
CA ASP A 98 -8.12 -21.55 -7.33
C ASP A 98 -7.28 -22.36 -8.33
N ARG A 99 -6.13 -21.84 -8.77
CA ARG A 99 -5.36 -22.37 -9.91
C ARG A 99 -3.90 -22.62 -9.59
N ASP A 100 -3.26 -21.66 -8.93
CA ASP A 100 -1.84 -21.61 -8.64
C ASP A 100 -1.64 -20.84 -7.33
N VAL A 101 -1.82 -21.54 -6.21
CA VAL A 101 -1.71 -20.98 -4.85
C VAL A 101 -0.32 -20.40 -4.58
N LEU A 102 0.72 -20.99 -5.18
CA LEU A 102 2.10 -20.50 -5.02
C LEU A 102 2.29 -19.17 -5.75
N ALA A 103 1.82 -19.07 -6.99
CA ALA A 103 1.83 -17.80 -7.72
C ALA A 103 0.94 -16.75 -7.03
N ALA A 104 -0.23 -17.13 -6.53
CA ALA A 104 -1.11 -16.24 -5.78
C ALA A 104 -0.40 -15.63 -4.55
N GLY A 105 0.25 -16.48 -3.74
CA GLY A 105 1.05 -16.03 -2.60
C GLY A 105 2.14 -15.04 -3.00
N GLN A 106 2.87 -15.33 -4.07
CA GLN A 106 3.89 -14.42 -4.60
C GLN A 106 3.30 -13.09 -5.09
N VAL A 107 2.14 -13.10 -5.74
CA VAL A 107 1.45 -11.87 -6.15
C VAL A 107 1.04 -11.03 -4.95
N PHE A 108 0.48 -11.63 -3.89
CA PHE A 108 0.16 -10.90 -2.66
C PHE A 108 1.40 -10.35 -1.95
N ASP A 109 2.53 -11.06 -2.00
CA ASP A 109 3.79 -10.57 -1.46
C ASP A 109 4.31 -9.35 -2.25
N LEU A 110 4.17 -9.39 -3.59
CA LEU A 110 4.54 -8.27 -4.45
C LEU A 110 3.61 -7.06 -4.26
N GLU A 111 2.31 -7.28 -4.03
CA GLU A 111 1.36 -6.21 -3.68
C GLU A 111 1.81 -5.45 -2.43
N ARG A 112 2.16 -6.17 -1.36
CA ARG A 112 2.63 -5.54 -0.12
C ARG A 112 3.92 -4.75 -0.32
N ARG A 113 4.78 -5.20 -1.22
CA ARG A 113 5.99 -4.47 -1.61
C ARG A 113 5.65 -3.24 -2.45
N LEU A 114 4.74 -3.37 -3.40
CA LEU A 114 4.23 -2.27 -4.21
C LEU A 114 3.64 -1.15 -3.32
N ALA A 115 2.91 -1.50 -2.27
CA ALA A 115 2.40 -0.55 -1.27
C ALA A 115 3.49 0.32 -0.63
N ARG A 116 4.70 -0.23 -0.45
CA ARG A 116 5.83 0.50 0.14
C ARG A 116 6.38 1.58 -0.79
N LEU A 117 6.06 1.56 -2.09
CA LEU A 117 6.42 2.65 -3.00
C LEU A 117 5.74 3.96 -2.61
N ALA A 118 4.55 3.94 -2.01
CA ALA A 118 3.87 5.14 -1.53
C ALA A 118 4.51 5.74 -0.26
N GLY A 119 5.23 4.94 0.53
CA GLY A 119 5.81 5.38 1.80
C GLY A 119 7.13 6.12 1.63
N GLU A 120 7.47 6.98 2.58
CA GLU A 120 8.78 7.68 2.63
C GLU A 120 9.84 6.88 3.41
N GLU A 121 9.44 5.77 4.03
CA GLU A 121 10.30 4.92 4.83
C GLU A 121 11.50 4.39 4.01
N PRO A 122 12.74 4.65 4.45
CA PRO A 122 13.92 4.15 3.78
C PRO A 122 13.96 2.63 3.91
N VAL A 123 13.78 1.94 2.79
CA VAL A 123 13.93 0.49 2.71
C VAL A 123 15.35 0.18 2.25
N GLU A 124 16.01 -0.75 2.93
CA GLU A 124 17.34 -1.19 2.51
C GLU A 124 17.32 -1.75 1.09
N GLN A 125 18.22 -1.23 0.24
CA GLN A 125 18.36 -1.66 -1.15
C GLN A 125 18.58 -3.17 -1.27
N ALA A 126 19.29 -3.78 -0.31
CA ALA A 126 19.51 -5.22 -0.27
C ALA A 126 18.21 -6.04 -0.19
N GLU A 127 17.19 -5.53 0.52
CA GLU A 127 15.88 -6.20 0.63
C GLU A 127 15.15 -6.25 -0.72
N TRP A 128 15.29 -5.21 -1.53
CA TRP A 128 14.73 -5.14 -2.88
C TRP A 128 15.47 -6.04 -3.86
N LEU A 129 16.81 -6.05 -3.80
CA LEU A 129 17.61 -6.89 -4.69
C LEU A 129 17.39 -8.39 -4.41
N ALA A 130 17.14 -8.76 -3.15
CA ALA A 130 16.82 -10.13 -2.77
C ALA A 130 15.46 -10.64 -3.29
N LEU A 131 14.63 -9.77 -3.87
CA LEU A 131 13.32 -10.16 -4.44
C LEU A 131 13.45 -11.13 -5.62
N CYS A 132 14.53 -11.01 -6.40
CA CYS A 132 14.81 -11.88 -7.53
C CYS A 132 15.77 -13.01 -7.11
N PRO A 133 15.30 -14.25 -6.84
CA PRO A 133 16.19 -15.40 -6.76
C PRO A 133 16.99 -15.56 -8.06
N ARG A 134 18.20 -16.09 -8.00
CA ARG A 134 19.07 -16.18 -9.18
C ARG A 134 18.48 -17.12 -10.24
N CYS A 135 18.25 -16.59 -11.44
CA CYS A 135 18.00 -17.33 -12.67
C CYS A 135 19.04 -16.95 -13.74
N THR A 136 19.02 -17.59 -14.91
CA THR A 136 20.04 -17.40 -15.96
C THR A 136 20.18 -15.95 -16.44
N GLY A 137 19.11 -15.15 -16.41
CA GLY A 137 19.12 -13.77 -16.91
C GLY A 137 18.78 -12.69 -15.87
N ILE A 138 18.27 -13.06 -14.70
CA ILE A 138 17.81 -12.14 -13.65
C ILE A 138 18.23 -12.69 -12.29
N GLY A 139 18.92 -11.88 -11.49
CA GLY A 139 19.33 -12.23 -10.13
C GLY A 139 19.56 -10.98 -9.27
N PRO A 140 19.99 -11.15 -8.01
CA PRO A 140 20.17 -10.02 -7.09
C PRO A 140 21.14 -8.95 -7.61
N GLU A 141 22.11 -9.35 -8.42
CA GLU A 141 23.08 -8.45 -9.06
C GLU A 141 22.47 -7.45 -10.06
N ASN A 142 21.33 -7.76 -10.68
CA ASN A 142 20.72 -6.93 -11.72
C ASN A 142 19.22 -6.68 -11.53
N CYS A 143 18.61 -7.19 -10.45
CA CYS A 143 17.16 -7.10 -10.18
C CYS A 143 16.63 -5.66 -10.19
N GLY A 144 17.44 -4.67 -9.78
CA GLY A 144 17.06 -3.26 -9.75
C GLY A 144 17.22 -2.50 -11.07
N GLN A 145 17.71 -3.15 -12.13
CA GLN A 145 17.98 -2.52 -13.41
C GLN A 145 16.74 -2.58 -14.32
N TRP A 146 16.58 -1.56 -15.16
CA TRP A 146 15.62 -1.63 -16.26
C TRP A 146 16.04 -2.74 -17.22
N MET A 147 15.09 -3.58 -17.58
CA MET A 147 15.33 -4.77 -18.40
C MET A 147 14.16 -4.98 -19.36
N GLU A 148 14.46 -5.43 -20.57
CA GLU A 148 13.44 -5.91 -21.51
C GLU A 148 12.79 -7.21 -21.02
N ASP A 149 11.62 -7.50 -21.59
CA ASP A 149 10.90 -8.74 -21.31
C ASP A 149 11.71 -9.96 -21.78
N CYS A 150 11.69 -11.04 -21.01
CA CYS A 150 12.45 -12.25 -21.35
C CYS A 150 11.98 -12.92 -22.66
N PHE A 151 10.70 -12.73 -23.02
CA PHE A 151 10.10 -13.14 -24.28
C PHE A 151 8.75 -12.42 -24.45
N GLU A 152 8.26 -12.38 -25.69
CA GLU A 152 6.96 -11.82 -26.02
C GLU A 152 5.81 -12.76 -25.62
N VAL A 153 4.85 -12.23 -24.86
CA VAL A 153 3.64 -12.99 -24.49
C VAL A 153 2.62 -12.91 -25.63
N THR A 154 2.38 -14.05 -26.26
CA THR A 154 1.46 -14.18 -27.40
C THR A 154 0.28 -15.11 -27.11
N GLY A 155 -0.71 -15.15 -28.02
CA GLY A 155 -1.85 -16.07 -27.91
C GLY A 155 -1.49 -17.55 -27.84
N PHE A 156 -0.32 -17.95 -28.35
CA PHE A 156 0.21 -19.32 -28.17
C PHE A 156 0.43 -19.65 -26.69
N HIS A 157 1.07 -18.74 -25.95
CA HIS A 157 1.36 -18.89 -24.53
C HIS A 157 0.08 -18.94 -23.68
N ALA A 158 -0.93 -18.14 -24.06
CA ALA A 158 -2.21 -18.08 -23.38
C ALA A 158 -3.03 -19.38 -23.46
N GLN A 159 -2.78 -20.22 -24.47
CA GLN A 159 -3.47 -21.50 -24.67
C GLN A 159 -2.84 -22.67 -23.91
N THR A 160 -1.69 -22.47 -23.26
CA THR A 160 -1.03 -23.51 -22.46
C THR A 160 -1.76 -23.77 -21.14
N PRO A 161 -1.52 -24.90 -20.44
CA PRO A 161 -2.12 -25.16 -19.12
C PRO A 161 -1.87 -24.03 -18.10
N GLY A 162 -0.70 -23.39 -18.15
CA GLY A 162 -0.32 -22.23 -17.32
C GLY A 162 -0.69 -20.86 -17.91
N GLY A 163 -1.37 -20.83 -19.06
CA GLY A 163 -1.58 -19.62 -19.85
C GLY A 163 -2.39 -18.54 -19.12
N LYS A 164 -3.38 -18.92 -18.30
CA LYS A 164 -4.14 -17.97 -17.48
C LYS A 164 -3.26 -17.27 -16.45
N THR A 165 -2.42 -18.03 -15.74
CA THR A 165 -1.47 -17.47 -14.77
C THR A 165 -0.49 -16.53 -15.47
N LEU A 166 0.08 -16.99 -16.58
CA LEU A 166 1.00 -16.21 -17.39
C LEU A 166 0.40 -14.87 -17.84
N VAL A 167 -0.84 -14.88 -18.37
CA VAL A 167 -1.51 -13.65 -18.82
C VAL A 167 -1.81 -12.71 -17.65
N ARG A 168 -2.25 -13.23 -16.50
CA ARG A 168 -2.47 -12.40 -15.31
C ARG A 168 -1.18 -11.72 -14.84
N LEU A 169 -0.08 -12.46 -14.76
CA LEU A 169 1.23 -11.89 -14.40
C LEU A 169 1.73 -10.88 -15.44
N HIS A 170 1.49 -11.14 -16.72
CA HIS A 170 1.86 -10.23 -17.80
C HIS A 170 1.09 -8.90 -17.72
N LEU A 171 -0.21 -8.94 -17.41
CA LEU A 171 -1.00 -7.72 -17.17
C LEU A 171 -0.42 -6.87 -16.05
N LEU A 172 -0.09 -7.48 -14.90
CA LEU A 172 0.55 -6.78 -13.79
C LEU A 172 1.90 -6.17 -14.19
N ARG A 173 2.70 -6.90 -14.97
CA ARG A 173 3.99 -6.40 -15.48
C ARG A 173 3.81 -5.17 -16.36
N CYS A 174 2.83 -5.20 -17.27
CA CYS A 174 2.51 -4.07 -18.15
C CYS A 174 1.99 -2.86 -17.38
N GLY A 175 1.09 -3.07 -16.40
CA GLY A 175 0.60 -2.02 -15.51
C GLY A 175 1.74 -1.35 -14.74
N LEU A 176 2.66 -2.16 -14.18
CA LEU A 176 3.79 -1.62 -13.44
C LEU A 176 4.82 -0.90 -14.33
N ARG A 177 5.04 -1.33 -15.57
CA ARG A 177 5.88 -0.58 -16.53
C ARG A 177 5.27 0.79 -16.87
N ARG A 178 3.94 0.87 -17.00
CA ARG A 178 3.25 2.15 -17.22
C ARG A 178 3.42 3.08 -16.03
N LEU A 179 3.26 2.54 -14.81
CA LEU A 179 3.49 3.30 -13.59
C LEU A 179 4.95 3.77 -13.47
N GLU A 180 5.92 2.89 -13.73
CA GLU A 180 7.36 3.17 -13.62
C GLU A 180 7.80 4.38 -14.46
N ALA A 181 7.24 4.56 -15.65
CA ALA A 181 7.52 5.72 -16.50
C ALA A 181 7.21 7.08 -15.83
N HIS A 182 6.34 7.09 -14.82
CA HIS A 182 5.91 8.29 -14.09
C HIS A 182 6.42 8.32 -12.64
N LEU A 183 7.17 7.31 -12.21
CA LEU A 183 7.71 7.25 -10.86
C LEU A 183 8.90 8.21 -10.66
N PRO A 184 9.04 8.80 -9.46
CA PRO A 184 10.28 9.44 -9.04
C PRO A 184 11.48 8.49 -9.13
N GLU A 185 12.68 9.03 -9.35
CA GLU A 185 13.89 8.24 -9.61
C GLU A 185 14.23 7.28 -8.46
N GLU A 186 14.04 7.73 -7.22
CA GLU A 186 14.25 6.94 -6.01
C GLU A 186 13.29 5.74 -5.88
N LYS A 187 12.18 5.73 -6.61
CA LYS A 187 11.19 4.65 -6.64
C LYS A 187 11.39 3.68 -7.79
N LYS A 188 12.22 4.02 -8.79
CA LYS A 188 12.43 3.17 -9.98
C LYS A 188 13.13 1.86 -9.68
N LEU A 189 14.16 1.86 -8.84
CA LEU A 189 14.87 0.63 -8.48
C LEU A 189 13.93 -0.40 -7.83
N PRO A 190 13.14 -0.06 -6.80
CA PRO A 190 12.09 -0.94 -6.28
C PRO A 190 11.09 -1.42 -7.33
N ALA A 191 10.62 -0.53 -8.22
CA ALA A 191 9.69 -0.89 -9.28
C ALA A 191 10.30 -1.89 -10.26
N HIS A 192 11.55 -1.68 -10.68
CA HIS A 192 12.31 -2.63 -11.50
C HIS A 192 12.42 -3.99 -10.83
N CYS A 193 12.71 -4.06 -9.52
CA CYS A 193 12.75 -5.34 -8.81
C CYS A 193 11.43 -6.11 -8.91
N ILE A 194 10.29 -5.43 -8.75
CA ILE A 194 8.97 -6.07 -8.86
C ILE A 194 8.69 -6.51 -10.32
N ILE A 195 8.98 -5.66 -11.31
CA ILE A 195 8.86 -5.99 -12.75
C ILE A 195 9.68 -7.22 -13.09
N ASN A 196 10.93 -7.27 -12.63
CA ASN A 196 11.86 -8.34 -12.92
C ASN A 196 11.48 -9.63 -12.20
N ARG A 197 10.89 -9.53 -11.01
CA ARG A 197 10.29 -10.67 -10.32
C ARG A 197 9.08 -11.22 -11.07
N LEU A 198 8.18 -10.37 -11.56
CA LEU A 198 7.07 -10.80 -12.41
C LEU A 198 7.57 -11.49 -13.69
N SER A 199 8.64 -10.98 -14.31
CA SER A 199 9.28 -11.63 -15.46
C SER A 199 9.79 -13.04 -15.12
N GLN A 200 10.40 -13.23 -13.95
CA GLN A 200 10.77 -14.58 -13.51
C GLN A 200 9.56 -15.49 -13.32
N MET A 201 8.48 -14.99 -12.70
CA MET A 201 7.26 -15.77 -12.50
C MET A 201 6.64 -16.18 -13.85
N ILE A 202 6.58 -15.27 -14.83
CA ILE A 202 6.11 -15.53 -16.20
C ILE A 202 6.94 -16.64 -16.87
N CYS A 203 8.27 -16.58 -16.76
CA CYS A 203 9.15 -17.63 -17.29
C CYS A 203 8.88 -19.01 -16.66
N HIS A 204 8.66 -19.05 -15.34
CA HIS A 204 8.33 -20.29 -14.64
C HIS A 204 6.96 -20.83 -15.03
N SER A 205 5.94 -19.97 -15.16
CA SER A 205 4.58 -20.38 -15.56
C SER A 205 4.53 -20.96 -16.98
N PHE A 206 5.45 -20.58 -17.86
CA PHE A 206 5.59 -21.18 -19.18
C PHE A 206 6.23 -22.59 -19.14
N GLY A 207 6.92 -22.95 -18.06
CA GLY A 207 7.64 -24.23 -17.94
C GLY A 207 9.05 -24.23 -18.51
N GLY A 208 9.63 -23.05 -18.80
CA GLY A 208 11.02 -22.94 -19.21
C GLY A 208 11.97 -23.16 -18.02
N THR A 209 12.89 -24.12 -18.13
CA THR A 209 13.97 -24.33 -17.13
C THR A 209 15.12 -23.33 -17.28
N VAL A 210 15.15 -22.59 -18.39
CA VAL A 210 16.19 -21.60 -18.72
C VAL A 210 15.51 -20.30 -19.12
N CYS A 211 15.97 -19.19 -18.53
CA CYS A 211 15.53 -17.87 -18.93
C CYS A 211 15.94 -17.63 -20.38
N GLN A 212 14.99 -17.26 -21.25
CA GLN A 212 15.23 -17.02 -22.70
C GLN A 212 15.93 -15.69 -22.99
N LYS A 213 16.30 -14.95 -21.94
CA LYS A 213 17.05 -13.71 -22.08
C LYS A 213 18.49 -14.03 -22.48
N LYS A 214 18.91 -13.56 -23.66
CA LYS A 214 20.28 -13.67 -24.16
C LYS A 214 21.17 -12.57 -23.57
#